data_AF-A0A3M1DUF2-F1
#
_entry.id   AF-A0A3M1DUF2-F1
#
_cell.length_a   1.000
_cell.length_b   1.000
_cell.length_c   1.000
_cell.angle_alpha   90.00
_cell.angle_beta   90.00
_cell.angle_gamma   90.00
#
_symmetry.space_group_name_H-M   'P 1'
#
loop_
_entity.id
_entity.type
_entity.pdbx_description
1 polymer ?
#
loop_
_entity_poly.entity_id
_entity_poly.type
_entity_poly.pdbx_seq_one_letter_code
_entity_poly.pdbx_strand_id
1 'polypeptide(L)'
;MPVPPDSASTEMPGKRTNATLEADLSALLADRFPGMEITVGHSERWNAPCVTFRWAGFAELLPEERFQRLATVIPEPFRRERMAGYVWLELAPEETVDAFLKLPRSEDVVERAGGIYADLSRSGFFDALEEALAPSPDKRCGGDFTASVRILEEKGFAPERIVDARLLFIHHGVYCDCQVLQTIRSELAKRYAGVA
;
A
#
# COMPACT_ATOMS: atom_id res chain seq x y z
N MET A 1 -1.88 68.78 3.80
CA MET A 1 -1.07 68.09 2.76
C MET A 1 -0.97 66.63 3.16
N PRO A 2 -1.41 65.67 2.33
CA PRO A 2 -1.41 64.27 2.70
C PRO A 2 -0.03 63.64 2.45
N VAL A 3 0.40 62.82 3.41
CA VAL A 3 1.56 61.90 3.34
C VAL A 3 1.07 60.60 2.66
N PRO A 4 1.82 60.00 1.73
CA PRO A 4 1.41 58.73 1.14
C PRO A 4 1.85 57.56 2.03
N PRO A 5 1.08 56.48 2.12
CA PRO A 5 1.64 55.19 2.45
C PRO A 5 1.91 54.43 1.15
N ASP A 6 3.18 54.43 0.74
CA ASP A 6 3.77 53.30 0.02
C ASP A 6 3.65 52.07 0.92
N SER A 7 2.75 51.17 0.56
CA SER A 7 2.76 49.80 1.05
C SER A 7 3.20 48.92 -0.11
N ALA A 8 4.52 48.79 -0.25
CA ALA A 8 5.12 47.71 -0.99
C ALA A 8 4.66 46.39 -0.36
N SER A 9 3.78 45.67 -1.06
CA SER A 9 3.42 44.30 -0.74
C SER A 9 4.66 43.43 -0.93
N THR A 10 5.28 43.05 0.19
CA THR A 10 6.30 42.02 0.25
C THR A 10 5.70 40.72 -0.28
N GLU A 11 6.11 40.30 -1.48
CA GLU A 11 5.84 38.96 -2.00
C GLU A 11 6.43 37.93 -1.04
N MET A 12 5.55 37.16 -0.39
CA MET A 12 5.93 35.98 0.37
C MET A 12 6.52 34.94 -0.59
N PRO A 13 7.57 34.20 -0.19
CA PRO A 13 8.25 33.27 -1.07
C PRO A 13 7.31 32.15 -1.57
N GLY A 14 7.05 32.17 -2.87
CA GLY A 14 6.57 31.06 -3.71
C GLY A 14 5.51 30.14 -3.11
N LYS A 15 4.24 30.55 -3.13
CA LYS A 15 3.10 29.66 -2.87
C LYS A 15 3.06 28.60 -3.98
N ARG A 16 3.65 27.43 -3.73
CA ARG A 16 3.66 26.31 -4.68
C ARG A 16 2.22 25.82 -4.87
N THR A 17 1.81 25.61 -6.11
CA THR A 17 0.44 25.28 -6.47
C THR A 17 0.24 23.77 -6.51
N ASN A 18 -1.00 23.32 -6.31
CA ASN A 18 -1.38 21.90 -6.46
C ASN A 18 -0.91 21.32 -7.81
N ALA A 19 -0.97 22.11 -8.88
CA ALA A 19 -0.51 21.72 -10.21
C ALA A 19 0.99 21.36 -10.26
N THR A 20 1.84 22.03 -9.47
CA THR A 20 3.26 21.65 -9.38
C THR A 20 3.44 20.29 -8.71
N LEU A 21 2.69 20.02 -7.64
CA LEU A 21 2.76 18.73 -6.95
C LEU A 21 2.24 17.58 -7.84
N GLU A 22 1.15 17.80 -8.58
CA GLU A 22 0.63 16.84 -9.56
C GLU A 22 1.68 16.50 -10.63
N ALA A 23 2.34 17.52 -11.20
CA ALA A 23 3.37 17.33 -12.21
C ALA A 23 4.60 16.58 -11.67
N ASP A 24 5.08 16.95 -10.49
CA ASP A 24 6.22 16.29 -9.82
C ASP A 24 5.91 14.81 -9.55
N LEU A 25 4.72 14.51 -9.01
CA LEU A 25 4.29 13.14 -8.75
C LEU A 25 4.12 12.34 -10.04
N SER A 26 3.54 12.94 -11.07
CA SER A 26 3.37 12.30 -12.38
C SER A 26 4.73 11.92 -12.98
N ALA A 27 5.72 12.81 -12.89
CA ALA A 27 7.09 12.54 -13.35
C ALA A 27 7.77 11.42 -12.55
N LEU A 28 7.60 11.38 -11.22
CA LEU A 28 8.16 10.33 -10.37
C LEU A 28 7.55 8.94 -10.65
N LEU A 29 6.26 8.90 -10.99
CA LEU A 29 5.48 7.67 -11.09
C LEU A 29 5.37 7.11 -12.51
N ALA A 30 5.66 7.91 -13.54
CA ALA A 30 5.43 7.58 -14.95
C ALA A 30 5.97 6.21 -15.38
N ASP A 31 7.20 5.88 -14.99
CA ASP A 31 7.87 4.64 -15.42
C ASP A 31 7.26 3.38 -14.79
N ARG A 32 6.79 3.49 -13.54
CA ARG A 32 6.30 2.35 -12.74
C ARG A 32 4.79 2.20 -12.79
N PHE A 33 4.08 3.29 -13.06
CA PHE A 33 2.63 3.36 -13.06
C PHE A 33 2.12 4.03 -14.34
N PRO A 34 2.31 3.39 -15.51
CA PRO A 34 1.87 3.95 -16.77
C PRO A 34 0.36 4.16 -16.76
N GLY A 35 -0.08 5.36 -17.14
CA GLY A 35 -1.49 5.75 -17.18
C GLY A 35 -2.11 6.05 -15.82
N MET A 36 -1.31 6.27 -14.77
CA MET A 36 -1.83 6.75 -13.48
C MET A 36 -2.30 8.20 -13.59
N GLU A 37 -3.52 8.46 -13.13
CA GLU A 37 -4.07 9.80 -12.98
C GLU A 37 -3.83 10.30 -11.56
N ILE A 38 -3.38 11.55 -11.42
CA ILE A 38 -3.06 12.16 -10.14
C ILE A 38 -3.80 13.48 -10.02
N THR A 39 -4.59 13.63 -8.95
CA THR A 39 -5.30 14.88 -8.65
C THR A 39 -4.98 15.33 -7.23
N VAL A 40 -4.65 16.60 -7.07
CA VAL A 40 -4.35 17.24 -5.79
C VAL A 40 -5.44 18.25 -5.48
N GLY A 41 -6.20 18.00 -4.42
CA GLY A 41 -7.34 18.81 -4.01
C GLY A 41 -7.44 18.99 -2.50
N HIS A 42 -8.61 19.45 -2.05
CA HIS A 42 -8.98 19.49 -0.64
C HIS A 42 -10.13 18.51 -0.42
N SER A 43 -10.03 17.69 0.63
CA SER A 43 -11.13 16.82 1.03
C SER A 43 -11.93 17.48 2.14
N GLU A 44 -13.23 17.67 1.90
CA GLU A 44 -14.17 18.14 2.92
C GLU A 44 -14.31 17.12 4.07
N ARG A 45 -14.24 15.83 3.77
CA ARG A 45 -14.41 14.74 4.75
C ARG A 45 -13.35 14.78 5.85
N TRP A 46 -12.09 15.00 5.48
CA TRP A 46 -10.98 15.07 6.43
C TRP A 46 -10.57 16.50 6.77
N ASN A 47 -11.22 17.49 6.14
CA ASN A 47 -10.84 18.90 6.18
C ASN A 47 -9.32 19.09 5.98
N ALA A 48 -8.77 18.41 4.98
CA ALA A 48 -7.33 18.30 4.77
C ALA A 48 -7.01 18.26 3.27
N PRO A 49 -5.80 18.67 2.87
CA PRO A 49 -5.37 18.49 1.50
C PRO A 49 -5.26 16.98 1.17
N CYS A 50 -5.54 16.63 -0.08
CA CYS A 50 -5.66 15.24 -0.51
C CYS A 50 -4.96 15.03 -1.86
N VAL A 51 -4.28 13.90 -2.01
CA VAL A 51 -3.76 13.42 -3.29
C VAL A 51 -4.49 12.13 -3.65
N THR A 52 -5.17 12.14 -4.78
CA THR A 52 -5.82 10.96 -5.33
C THR A 52 -4.95 10.39 -6.44
N PHE A 53 -4.56 9.13 -6.29
CA PHE A 53 -3.88 8.32 -7.29
C PHE A 53 -4.91 7.35 -7.85
N ARG A 54 -5.23 7.46 -9.15
CA ARG A 54 -6.13 6.52 -9.82
C ARG A 54 -5.38 5.70 -10.86
N TRP A 55 -5.41 4.39 -10.73
CA TRP A 55 -4.63 3.50 -11.60
C TRP A 55 -5.25 2.10 -11.73
N ALA A 56 -5.28 1.57 -12.96
CA ALA A 56 -5.86 0.25 -13.26
C ALA A 56 -5.22 -0.90 -12.47
N GLY A 57 -3.91 -0.82 -12.22
CA GLY A 57 -3.19 -1.86 -11.48
C GLY A 57 -3.52 -1.95 -9.98
N PHE A 58 -4.40 -1.07 -9.46
CA PHE A 58 -4.89 -1.16 -8.09
C PHE A 58 -6.08 -2.12 -7.90
N ALA A 59 -6.74 -2.57 -8.97
CA ALA A 59 -8.00 -3.33 -8.88
C ALA A 59 -7.91 -4.60 -7.98
N GLU A 60 -6.80 -5.34 -8.08
CA GLU A 60 -6.60 -6.61 -7.35
C GLU A 60 -5.75 -6.47 -6.07
N LEU A 61 -5.40 -5.24 -5.71
CA LEU A 61 -4.53 -4.94 -4.58
C LEU A 61 -5.34 -4.47 -3.37
N LEU A 62 -4.93 -4.94 -2.20
CA LEU A 62 -5.42 -4.44 -0.93
C LEU A 62 -4.89 -3.02 -0.68
N PRO A 63 -5.59 -2.20 0.11
CA PRO A 63 -5.23 -0.80 0.29
C PRO A 63 -3.79 -0.57 0.71
N GLU A 64 -3.27 -1.33 1.67
CA GLU A 64 -1.88 -1.21 2.13
C GLU A 64 -0.85 -1.64 1.08
N GLU A 65 -1.19 -2.58 0.18
CA GLU A 65 -0.32 -2.91 -0.97
C GLU A 65 -0.27 -1.75 -1.96
N ARG A 66 -1.40 -1.09 -2.21
CA ARG A 66 -1.46 0.10 -3.09
C ARG A 66 -0.59 1.22 -2.53
N PHE A 67 -0.75 1.52 -1.24
CA PHE A 67 0.09 2.50 -0.53
C PHE A 67 1.57 2.13 -0.61
N GLN A 68 1.93 0.88 -0.31
CA GLN A 68 3.32 0.44 -0.31
C GLN A 68 3.96 0.56 -1.70
N ARG A 69 3.22 0.21 -2.76
CA ARG A 69 3.70 0.38 -4.14
C ARG A 69 4.04 1.84 -4.45
N LEU A 70 3.22 2.79 -4.02
CA LEU A 70 3.55 4.21 -4.17
C LEU A 70 4.72 4.63 -3.28
N ALA A 71 4.72 4.23 -2.00
CA ALA A 71 5.71 4.64 -1.01
C ALA A 71 7.14 4.14 -1.32
N THR A 72 7.27 3.05 -2.07
CA THR A 72 8.57 2.54 -2.55
C THR A 72 9.15 3.33 -3.72
N VAL A 73 8.31 4.04 -4.48
CA VAL A 73 8.73 4.85 -5.63
C VAL A 73 8.87 6.32 -5.25
N ILE A 74 7.94 6.84 -4.43
CA ILE A 74 7.97 8.24 -3.98
C ILE A 74 9.00 8.38 -2.85
N PRO A 75 10.11 9.12 -3.06
CA PRO A 75 11.19 9.20 -2.08
C PRO A 75 10.71 9.72 -0.72
N GLU A 76 11.22 9.14 0.37
CA GLU A 76 10.87 9.55 1.74
C GLU A 76 11.08 11.06 2.01
N PRO A 77 12.19 11.71 1.55
CA PRO A 77 12.33 13.15 1.64
C PRO A 77 11.23 13.92 0.91
N PHE A 78 10.81 13.46 -0.28
CA PHE A 78 9.73 14.09 -1.04
C PHE A 78 8.42 13.99 -0.27
N ARG A 79 8.07 12.80 0.25
CA ARG A 79 6.84 12.61 1.03
C ARG A 79 6.81 13.52 2.25
N ARG A 80 7.91 13.59 3.00
CA ARG A 80 8.02 14.41 4.22
C ARG A 80 7.97 15.92 3.94
N GLU A 81 8.57 16.39 2.86
CA GLU A 81 8.67 17.83 2.57
C GLU A 81 7.52 18.38 1.73
N ARG A 82 6.90 17.55 0.90
CA ARG A 82 5.91 17.97 -0.11
C ARG A 82 4.52 17.41 0.15
N MET A 83 4.42 16.28 0.84
CA MET A 83 3.15 15.56 1.05
C MET A 83 2.80 15.39 2.52
N ALA A 84 3.53 16.03 3.44
CA ALA A 84 3.19 16.02 4.85
C ALA A 84 1.80 16.63 5.07
N GLY A 85 0.94 15.91 5.79
CA GLY A 85 -0.43 16.33 6.07
C GLY A 85 -1.43 16.08 4.93
N TYR A 86 -1.01 15.52 3.80
CA TYR A 86 -1.93 15.10 2.75
C TYR A 86 -2.55 13.73 3.09
N VAL A 87 -3.85 13.60 2.83
CA VAL A 87 -4.52 12.29 2.74
C VAL A 87 -4.21 11.68 1.38
N TRP A 88 -3.87 10.38 1.35
CA TRP A 88 -3.60 9.65 0.12
C TRP A 88 -4.79 8.74 -0.18
N LEU A 89 -5.25 8.77 -1.43
CA LEU A 89 -6.35 7.92 -1.91
C LEU A 89 -5.87 7.13 -3.12
N GLU A 90 -5.64 5.83 -2.95
CA GLU A 90 -5.18 4.92 -4.00
C GLU A 90 -6.35 4.15 -4.62
N LEU A 91 -6.99 4.74 -5.63
CA LEU A 91 -8.24 4.25 -6.19
C LEU A 91 -8.05 3.43 -7.47
N ALA A 92 -8.71 2.29 -7.59
CA ALA A 92 -8.88 1.61 -8.87
C ALA A 92 -9.79 2.44 -9.80
N PRO A 93 -9.83 2.23 -11.12
CA PRO A 93 -10.76 2.96 -12.00
C PRO A 93 -12.20 2.85 -11.50
N GLU A 94 -12.95 3.95 -11.58
CA GLU A 94 -14.37 4.06 -11.15
C GLU A 94 -14.63 3.83 -9.64
N GLU A 95 -13.64 3.36 -8.87
CA GLU A 95 -13.77 3.20 -7.43
C GLU A 95 -14.02 4.54 -6.74
N THR A 96 -15.02 4.57 -5.87
CA THR A 96 -15.35 5.73 -5.04
C THR A 96 -14.56 5.70 -3.74
N VAL A 97 -14.38 6.88 -3.13
CA VAL A 97 -13.73 6.99 -1.82
C VAL A 97 -14.46 6.13 -0.76
N ASP A 98 -15.80 6.12 -0.76
CA ASP A 98 -16.56 5.31 0.20
C ASP A 98 -16.40 3.80 -0.01
N ALA A 99 -16.23 3.34 -1.26
CA ALA A 99 -15.91 1.94 -1.53
C ALA A 99 -14.51 1.59 -1.01
N PHE A 100 -13.51 2.43 -1.32
CA PHE A 100 -12.13 2.26 -0.88
C PHE A 100 -11.98 2.22 0.65
N LEU A 101 -12.72 3.07 1.36
CA LEU A 101 -12.68 3.11 2.83
C LEU A 101 -13.36 1.91 3.50
N LYS A 102 -14.12 1.11 2.76
CA LYS A 102 -14.74 -0.14 3.25
C LYS A 102 -13.90 -1.38 2.95
N LEU A 103 -12.82 -1.24 2.18
CA LEU A 103 -11.90 -2.35 1.94
C LEU A 103 -11.24 -2.77 3.26
N PRO A 104 -11.07 -4.09 3.48
CA PRO A 104 -10.51 -4.60 4.70
C PRO A 104 -9.05 -4.17 4.85
N ARG A 105 -8.63 -4.00 6.11
CA ARG A 105 -7.32 -3.55 6.53
C ARG A 105 -6.63 -4.62 7.36
N SER A 106 -5.32 -4.52 7.46
CA SER A 106 -4.48 -5.45 8.21
C SER A 106 -4.80 -5.48 9.71
N GLU A 107 -5.38 -4.41 10.24
CA GLU A 107 -5.92 -4.35 11.61
C GLU A 107 -7.19 -5.21 11.81
N ASP A 108 -7.97 -5.47 10.76
CA ASP A 108 -9.24 -6.23 10.85
C ASP A 108 -9.05 -7.74 11.05
N VAL A 109 -7.82 -8.25 10.89
CA VAL A 109 -7.50 -9.68 10.98
C VAL A 109 -6.77 -10.08 12.27
N VAL A 110 -6.40 -9.10 13.11
CA VAL A 110 -5.58 -9.33 14.32
C VAL A 110 -6.19 -10.36 15.25
N GLU A 111 -7.49 -10.26 15.52
CA GLU A 111 -8.20 -11.19 16.40
C GLU A 111 -8.31 -12.61 15.82
N ARG A 112 -8.22 -12.75 14.49
CA ARG A 112 -8.30 -14.04 13.77
C ARG A 112 -6.92 -14.59 13.39
N ALA A 113 -5.84 -13.87 13.68
CA ALA A 113 -4.49 -14.16 13.21
C ALA A 113 -4.02 -15.58 13.55
N GLY A 114 -4.30 -16.07 14.76
CA GLY A 114 -3.94 -17.43 15.18
C GLY A 114 -4.60 -18.51 14.32
N GLY A 115 -5.88 -18.35 13.98
CA GLY A 115 -6.60 -19.27 13.11
C GLY A 115 -6.10 -19.21 11.66
N ILE A 116 -5.81 -18.01 11.14
CA ILE A 116 -5.21 -17.83 9.80
C ILE A 116 -3.89 -18.57 9.71
N TYR A 117 -3.02 -18.39 10.70
CA TYR A 117 -1.73 -19.07 10.74
C TYR A 117 -1.87 -20.60 10.83
N ALA A 118 -2.79 -21.10 11.66
CA ALA A 118 -3.03 -22.52 11.79
C ALA A 118 -3.43 -23.16 10.45
N ASP A 119 -4.29 -22.49 9.68
CA ASP A 119 -4.70 -22.94 8.34
C ASP A 119 -3.52 -22.94 7.35
N LEU A 120 -2.73 -21.86 7.33
CA LEU A 120 -1.52 -21.76 6.49
C LEU A 120 -0.51 -22.86 6.81
N SER A 121 -0.28 -23.13 8.09
CA SER A 121 0.63 -24.19 8.53
C SER A 121 0.10 -25.57 8.15
N ARG A 122 -1.19 -25.84 8.38
CA ARG A 122 -1.81 -27.15 8.12
C ARG A 122 -1.88 -27.47 6.63
N SER A 123 -2.05 -26.46 5.78
CA SER A 123 -2.10 -26.66 4.32
C SER A 123 -0.72 -26.92 3.69
N GLY A 124 0.37 -26.74 4.44
CA GLY A 124 1.73 -26.79 3.91
C GLY A 124 2.03 -25.61 2.98
N PHE A 125 1.39 -24.46 3.19
CA PHE A 125 1.57 -23.25 2.37
C PHE A 125 3.03 -22.80 2.32
N PHE A 126 3.70 -22.73 3.48
CA PHE A 126 5.08 -22.21 3.55
C PHE A 126 6.07 -23.08 2.80
N ASP A 127 5.91 -24.41 2.85
CA ASP A 127 6.79 -25.34 2.14
C ASP A 127 6.57 -25.22 0.62
N ALA A 128 5.32 -25.09 0.18
CA ALA A 128 5.00 -24.86 -1.24
C ALA A 128 5.53 -23.50 -1.74
N LEU A 129 5.49 -22.47 -0.89
CA LEU A 129 6.04 -21.16 -1.24
C LEU A 129 7.57 -21.20 -1.33
N GLU A 130 8.22 -21.91 -0.41
CA GLU A 130 9.67 -22.15 -0.47
C GLU A 130 10.07 -22.88 -1.76
N GLU A 131 9.34 -23.93 -2.14
CA GLU A 131 9.58 -24.65 -3.40
C GLU A 131 9.38 -23.74 -4.63
N ALA A 132 8.31 -22.94 -4.66
CA ALA A 132 8.03 -22.05 -5.78
C ALA A 132 9.12 -20.99 -6.00
N LEU A 133 9.72 -20.51 -4.91
CA LEU A 133 10.75 -19.46 -4.92
C LEU A 133 12.19 -20.02 -4.97
N ALA A 134 12.37 -21.32 -4.77
CA ALA A 134 13.68 -21.97 -4.86
C ALA A 134 14.27 -21.90 -6.28
N PRO A 135 15.61 -21.89 -6.42
CA PRO A 135 16.61 -21.85 -5.36
C PRO A 135 16.97 -20.42 -4.91
N SER A 136 16.30 -19.39 -5.41
CA SER A 136 16.70 -17.99 -5.18
C SER A 136 15.47 -17.11 -4.93
N PRO A 137 14.94 -17.10 -3.70
CA PRO A 137 13.71 -16.37 -3.39
C PRO A 137 13.76 -14.89 -3.76
N ASP A 138 14.86 -14.20 -3.50
CA ASP A 138 15.00 -12.77 -3.80
C ASP A 138 15.00 -12.48 -5.31
N LYS A 139 15.43 -13.43 -6.15
CA LYS A 139 15.47 -13.28 -7.61
C LYS A 139 14.16 -13.67 -8.28
N ARG A 140 13.38 -14.53 -7.63
CA ARG A 140 12.10 -15.04 -8.15
C ARG A 140 10.89 -14.29 -7.59
N CYS A 141 11.05 -13.56 -6.50
CA CYS A 141 10.01 -12.71 -5.97
C CYS A 141 9.76 -11.53 -6.91
N GLY A 142 8.50 -11.38 -7.35
CA GLY A 142 8.05 -10.25 -8.18
C GLY A 142 7.91 -8.94 -7.42
N GLY A 143 8.13 -8.93 -6.10
CA GLY A 143 7.83 -7.80 -5.23
C GLY A 143 6.34 -7.68 -4.87
N ASP A 144 5.59 -8.77 -4.98
CA ASP A 144 4.17 -8.87 -4.62
C ASP A 144 3.84 -10.27 -4.08
N PHE A 145 2.54 -10.56 -3.93
CA PHE A 145 2.02 -11.83 -3.42
C PHE A 145 1.52 -12.79 -4.51
N THR A 146 1.96 -12.65 -5.76
CA THR A 146 1.44 -13.49 -6.85
C THR A 146 1.64 -14.99 -6.59
N ALA A 147 2.80 -15.42 -6.07
CA ALA A 147 3.00 -16.84 -5.75
C ALA A 147 2.15 -17.27 -4.56
N SER A 148 2.05 -16.43 -3.52
CA SER A 148 1.20 -16.73 -2.35
C SER A 148 -0.26 -16.93 -2.75
N VAL A 149 -0.84 -16.01 -3.54
CA VAL A 149 -2.23 -16.11 -3.99
C VAL A 149 -2.45 -17.41 -4.76
N ARG A 150 -1.62 -17.68 -5.78
CA ARG A 150 -1.72 -18.90 -6.58
C ARG A 150 -1.67 -20.17 -5.71
N ILE A 151 -0.72 -20.24 -4.78
CA ILE A 151 -0.57 -21.42 -3.90
C ILE A 151 -1.80 -21.58 -3.00
N LEU A 152 -2.33 -20.49 -2.44
CA LEU A 152 -3.52 -20.56 -1.59
C LEU A 152 -4.75 -21.03 -2.38
N GLU A 153 -4.92 -20.57 -3.62
CA GLU A 153 -5.96 -21.05 -4.54
C GLU A 153 -5.80 -22.55 -4.82
N GLU A 154 -4.58 -23.00 -5.15
CA GLU A 154 -4.26 -24.43 -5.38
C GLU A 154 -4.53 -25.30 -4.13
N LYS A 155 -4.38 -24.72 -2.94
CA LYS A 155 -4.71 -25.36 -1.65
C LYS A 155 -6.20 -25.28 -1.30
N GLY A 156 -7.03 -24.69 -2.15
CA GLY A 156 -8.48 -24.62 -1.98
C GLY A 156 -8.96 -23.57 -0.98
N PHE A 157 -8.16 -22.54 -0.72
CA PHE A 157 -8.59 -21.42 0.13
C PHE A 157 -9.66 -20.60 -0.60
N ALA A 158 -10.71 -20.23 0.11
CA ALA A 158 -11.72 -19.33 -0.41
C ALA A 158 -11.15 -17.91 -0.62
N PRO A 159 -11.66 -17.10 -1.57
CA PRO A 159 -11.12 -15.78 -1.87
C PRO A 159 -10.99 -14.85 -0.65
N GLU A 160 -11.99 -14.83 0.22
CA GLU A 160 -11.97 -14.08 1.47
C GLU A 160 -10.87 -14.54 2.42
N ARG A 161 -10.54 -15.84 2.42
CA ARG A 161 -9.47 -16.40 3.25
C ARG A 161 -8.09 -16.06 2.69
N ILE A 162 -7.97 -15.95 1.38
CA ILE A 162 -6.75 -15.46 0.71
C ILE A 162 -6.50 -13.99 1.07
N VAL A 163 -7.56 -13.17 1.09
CA VAL A 163 -7.49 -11.78 1.55
C VAL A 163 -7.04 -11.73 3.01
N ASP A 164 -7.67 -12.49 3.91
CA ASP A 164 -7.27 -12.59 5.32
C ASP A 164 -5.78 -12.96 5.49
N ALA A 165 -5.28 -13.93 4.70
CA ALA A 165 -3.88 -14.34 4.74
C ALA A 165 -2.92 -13.21 4.29
N ARG A 166 -3.25 -12.51 3.20
CA ARG A 166 -2.46 -11.35 2.73
C ARG A 166 -2.46 -10.22 3.76
N LEU A 167 -3.62 -9.92 4.35
CA LEU A 167 -3.75 -8.92 5.40
C LEU A 167 -2.95 -9.28 6.65
N LEU A 168 -2.88 -10.57 6.99
CA LEU A 168 -2.00 -11.04 8.06
C LEU A 168 -0.52 -10.77 7.72
N PHE A 169 -0.09 -11.06 6.49
CA PHE A 169 1.29 -10.76 6.09
C PHE A 169 1.60 -9.26 6.19
N ILE A 170 0.70 -8.42 5.68
CA ILE A 170 0.80 -6.97 5.75
C ILE A 170 0.85 -6.46 7.19
N HIS A 171 0.04 -7.04 8.10
CA HIS A 171 0.06 -6.68 9.51
C HIS A 171 1.44 -6.85 10.15
N HIS A 172 2.20 -7.83 9.66
CA HIS A 172 3.58 -8.11 10.06
C HIS A 172 4.63 -7.36 9.21
N GLY A 173 4.22 -6.32 8.46
CA GLY A 173 5.10 -5.47 7.66
C GLY A 173 5.67 -6.14 6.41
N VAL A 174 5.04 -7.21 5.94
CA VAL A 174 5.44 -7.97 4.76
C VAL A 174 4.56 -7.62 3.57
N TYR A 175 5.19 -7.40 2.42
CA TYR A 175 4.52 -6.93 1.19
C TYR A 175 4.90 -7.74 -0.06
N CYS A 176 5.68 -8.81 0.10
CA CYS A 176 6.00 -9.70 -1.01
C CYS A 176 6.32 -11.14 -0.57
N ASP A 177 6.26 -12.07 -1.51
CA ASP A 177 6.43 -13.50 -1.27
C ASP A 177 7.74 -13.91 -0.59
N CYS A 178 8.90 -13.30 -0.94
CA CYS A 178 10.16 -13.65 -0.27
C CYS A 178 10.19 -13.18 1.19
N GLN A 179 9.59 -12.04 1.48
CA GLN A 179 9.45 -11.52 2.86
C GLN A 179 8.52 -12.41 3.70
N VAL A 180 7.53 -13.08 3.09
CA VAL A 180 6.71 -14.08 3.80
C VAL A 180 7.58 -15.22 4.34
N LEU A 181 8.50 -15.74 3.52
CA LEU A 181 9.41 -16.80 3.96
C LEU A 181 10.43 -16.31 5.01
N GLN A 182 10.98 -15.12 4.81
CA GLN A 182 12.06 -14.57 5.65
C GLN A 182 11.54 -14.11 7.03
N THR A 183 10.37 -13.50 7.08
CA THR A 183 9.82 -12.89 8.30
C THR A 183 8.72 -13.74 8.92
N ILE A 184 7.63 -13.98 8.17
CA ILE A 184 6.39 -14.55 8.70
C ILE A 184 6.59 -15.97 9.20
N ARG A 185 7.24 -16.85 8.42
CA ARG A 185 7.43 -18.25 8.81
C ARG A 185 8.12 -18.37 10.17
N SER A 186 9.17 -17.59 10.40
CA SER A 186 9.94 -17.65 11.64
C SER A 186 9.26 -16.96 12.82
N GLU A 187 8.60 -15.82 12.59
CA GLU A 187 7.93 -15.05 13.64
C GLU A 187 6.66 -15.75 14.12
N LEU A 188 5.82 -16.20 13.17
CA LEU A 188 4.55 -16.84 13.51
C LEU A 188 4.76 -18.22 14.14
N ALA A 189 5.77 -18.97 13.69
CA ALA A 189 6.16 -20.21 14.36
C ALA A 189 6.49 -19.98 15.84
N LYS A 190 7.23 -18.91 16.17
CA LYS A 190 7.54 -18.57 17.58
C LYS A 190 6.29 -18.11 18.34
N ARG A 191 5.45 -17.30 17.71
CA ARG A 191 4.30 -16.64 18.35
C ARG A 191 3.13 -17.59 18.59
N TYR A 192 2.94 -18.57 17.72
CA TYR A 192 1.79 -19.48 17.73
C TYR A 192 2.18 -20.95 17.96
N ALA A 193 3.41 -21.24 18.38
CA ALA A 193 3.95 -22.58 18.66
C ALA A 193 3.19 -23.42 19.73
N GLY A 194 2.04 -22.97 20.24
CA GLY A 194 1.21 -23.71 21.19
C GLY A 194 -0.29 -23.54 21.00
N VAL A 195 -0.74 -23.06 19.83
CA VAL A 195 -2.16 -22.78 19.52
C VAL A 195 -2.73 -23.79 18.49
N ALA A 196 -1.95 -24.81 18.13
CA ALA A 196 -2.34 -25.84 17.17
C ALA A 196 -3.06 -27.03 17.82
#